data_AF-K2DUF7-F1
#
_entry.id   AF-K2DUF7-F1
#
_cell.length_a   1.000
_cell.length_b   1.000
_cell.length_c   1.000
_cell.angle_alpha   90.00
_cell.angle_beta   90.00
_cell.angle_gamma   90.00
#
_symmetry.space_group_name_H-M   'P 1'
#
loop_
_entity.id
_entity.type
_entity.pdbx_description
1 polymer ?
#
loop_
_entity_poly.entity_id
_entity_poly.type
_entity_poly.pdbx_seq_one_letter_code
_entity_poly.pdbx_strand_id
1 'polypeptide(L)'
;MKQVSRLGSPFTRLLSNSGWNLLGQGAGLLMAIIAIPVLYKQLGADAFGLFTIFLALIGYSGLFDLGIGRAVTIEVAKHLLRNDRAAVASSVATAMALLTLMGLLLAVVLFAVSDTIAGLLVGPT
;
A
#
# COMPACT_ATOMS: atom_id res chain seq x y z
N MET A 1 -24.59 -6.15 30.81
CA MET A 1 -25.03 -5.92 29.41
C MET A 1 -25.51 -4.46 29.21
N LYS A 2 -24.64 -3.46 29.41
CA LYS A 2 -24.97 -2.03 29.24
C LYS A 2 -23.85 -1.31 28.50
N GLN A 3 -23.77 -1.46 27.18
CA GLN A 3 -22.86 -0.61 26.39
C GLN A 3 -23.20 -0.50 24.89
N VAL A 4 -24.44 -0.75 24.46
CA VAL A 4 -24.82 -0.65 23.03
C VAL A 4 -25.47 0.70 22.67
N SER A 5 -25.67 1.61 23.63
CA SER A 5 -26.50 2.82 23.44
C SER A 5 -25.77 4.11 23.01
N ARG A 6 -24.58 4.04 22.38
CA ARG A 6 -23.89 5.23 21.82
C ARG A 6 -23.58 5.12 20.33
N LEU A 7 -24.37 4.33 19.59
CA LEU A 7 -24.11 4.07 18.19
C LEU A 7 -25.23 4.73 17.36
N GLY A 8 -24.93 5.87 16.72
CA GLY A 8 -25.75 6.36 15.61
C GLY A 8 -25.99 5.24 14.58
N SER A 9 -27.07 5.35 13.80
CA SER A 9 -27.58 4.26 12.97
C SER A 9 -26.43 3.55 12.20
N PRO A 10 -26.47 2.22 12.06
CA PRO A 10 -25.43 1.47 11.33
C PRO A 10 -25.16 2.05 9.93
N PHE A 11 -26.20 2.63 9.30
CA PHE A 11 -26.12 3.36 8.05
C PHE A 11 -25.21 4.60 8.12
N THR A 12 -25.34 5.43 9.15
CA THR A 12 -24.51 6.65 9.34
C THR A 12 -23.03 6.32 9.50
N ARG A 13 -22.72 5.21 10.18
CA ARG A 13 -21.33 4.74 10.38
C ARG A 13 -20.71 4.25 9.09
N LEU A 14 -21.50 3.53 8.28
CA LEU A 14 -21.05 3.05 6.98
C LEU A 14 -20.76 4.22 6.04
N LEU A 15 -21.63 5.23 6.02
CA LEU A 15 -21.40 6.47 5.26
C LEU A 15 -20.15 7.21 5.73
N SER A 16 -19.98 7.38 7.04
CA SER A 16 -18.80 8.08 7.58
C SER A 16 -17.50 7.34 7.25
N ASN A 17 -17.46 6.02 7.45
CA ASN A 17 -16.27 5.20 7.16
C ASN A 17 -15.96 5.16 5.65
N SER A 18 -16.99 5.05 4.81
CA SER A 18 -16.82 5.08 3.35
C SER A 18 -16.34 6.46 2.90
N GLY A 19 -16.88 7.54 3.48
CA GLY A 19 -16.43 8.90 3.25
C GLY A 19 -14.97 9.09 3.61
N TRP A 20 -14.52 8.59 4.77
CA TRP A 20 -13.10 8.60 5.16
C TRP A 20 -12.22 7.83 4.18
N ASN A 21 -12.69 6.69 3.67
CA ASN A 21 -11.94 5.89 2.70
C ASN A 21 -11.80 6.64 1.36
N LEU A 22 -12.89 7.24 0.87
CA LEU A 22 -12.89 8.05 -0.35
C LEU A 22 -12.05 9.32 -0.23
N LEU A 23 -12.12 10.00 0.92
CA LEU A 23 -11.29 11.19 1.17
C LEU A 23 -9.81 10.82 1.18
N GLY A 24 -9.43 9.71 1.82
CA GLY A 24 -8.05 9.22 1.80
C GLY A 24 -7.55 8.91 0.39
N GLN A 25 -8.36 8.20 -0.41
CA GLN A 25 -8.03 7.90 -1.81
C GLN A 25 -7.95 9.18 -2.66
N GLY A 26 -8.92 10.08 -2.52
CA GLY A 26 -8.98 11.35 -3.24
C GLY A 26 -7.79 12.26 -2.89
N ALA A 27 -7.38 12.30 -1.62
CA ALA A 27 -6.20 13.05 -1.20
C ALA A 27 -4.93 12.52 -1.87
N GLY A 28 -4.77 11.19 -1.97
CA GLY A 28 -3.65 10.58 -2.70
C GLY A 28 -3.62 10.97 -4.18
N LEU A 29 -4.78 10.95 -4.84
CA LEU A 29 -4.89 11.36 -6.25
C LEU A 29 -4.56 12.84 -6.46
N LEU A 30 -5.09 13.72 -5.60
CA LEU A 30 -4.77 15.15 -5.65
C LEU A 30 -3.28 15.41 -5.42
N MET A 31 -2.67 14.68 -4.47
CA MET A 31 -1.23 14.76 -4.25
C MET A 31 -0.44 14.32 -5.48
N ALA A 32 -0.86 13.26 -6.19
CA ALA A 32 -0.20 12.84 -7.43
C ALA A 32 -0.28 13.93 -8.52
N ILE A 33 -1.44 14.56 -8.71
CA ILE A 33 -1.64 15.63 -9.69
C ILE A 33 -0.72 16.83 -9.41
N ILE A 34 -0.50 17.16 -8.13
CA ILE A 34 0.39 18.26 -7.73
C ILE A 34 1.86 17.83 -7.82
N ALA A 35 2.18 16.61 -7.40
CA ALA A 35 3.55 16.12 -7.35
C ALA A 35 4.16 15.93 -8.73
N ILE A 36 3.40 15.40 -9.71
CA ILE A 36 3.89 15.16 -11.08
C ILE A 36 4.54 16.41 -11.71
N PRO A 37 3.89 17.58 -11.81
CA PRO A 37 4.48 18.75 -12.43
C PRO A 37 5.64 19.33 -11.61
N VAL A 38 5.61 19.22 -10.29
CA VAL A 38 6.70 19.66 -9.40
C VAL A 38 7.94 18.80 -9.61
N LEU A 39 7.76 17.47 -9.62
CA LEU A 39 8.83 16.50 -9.86
C LEU A 39 9.40 16.67 -11.26
N TYR A 40 8.55 16.77 -12.29
CA TYR A 40 9.01 16.98 -13.66
C TYR A 40 9.86 18.24 -13.81
N LYS A 41 9.46 19.36 -13.19
CA LYS A 41 10.23 20.62 -13.22
C LYS A 41 11.59 20.53 -12.51
N GLN A 42 11.69 19.73 -11.44
CA GLN A 42 12.94 19.59 -10.67
C GLN A 42 13.89 18.54 -11.26
N LEU A 43 13.35 17.42 -11.75
CA LEU A 43 14.12 16.28 -12.26
C LEU A 43 14.47 16.44 -13.75
N GLY A 44 13.69 17.20 -14.52
CA GLY A 44 13.80 17.22 -15.97
C GLY A 44 13.27 15.92 -16.61
N ALA A 45 13.29 15.85 -17.94
CA ALA A 45 12.66 14.76 -18.68
C ALA A 45 13.34 13.39 -18.42
N ASP A 46 14.67 13.35 -18.42
CA ASP A 46 15.43 12.09 -18.34
C ASP A 46 15.24 11.40 -16.98
N ALA A 47 15.46 12.14 -15.88
CA ALA A 47 15.31 11.57 -14.54
C ALA A 47 13.82 11.32 -14.18
N PHE A 48 12.88 12.12 -14.72
CA PHE A 48 11.46 11.84 -14.56
C PHE A 48 11.04 10.56 -15.32
N GLY A 49 11.61 10.30 -16.50
CA GLY A 49 11.42 9.05 -17.24
C GLY A 49 11.83 7.84 -16.40
N LEU A 50 13.01 7.88 -15.78
CA LEU A 50 13.45 6.82 -14.88
C LEU A 50 12.54 6.69 -13.64
N PHE A 51 12.14 7.83 -13.05
CA PHE A 51 11.20 7.84 -11.93
C PHE A 51 9.87 7.16 -12.27
N THR A 52 9.31 7.41 -13.46
CA THR A 52 8.03 6.79 -13.86
C THR A 52 8.14 5.28 -14.08
N ILE A 53 9.30 4.78 -14.55
CA ILE A 53 9.57 3.34 -14.62
C ILE A 53 9.62 2.72 -13.22
N PHE A 54 10.32 3.36 -12.28
CA PHE A 54 10.28 2.93 -10.88
C PHE A 54 8.88 3.01 -10.30
N LEU A 55 8.09 4.02 -10.66
CA LEU A 55 6.71 4.16 -10.22
C LEU A 55 5.84 3.01 -10.73
N ALA A 56 6.00 2.59 -11.99
CA ALA A 56 5.30 1.43 -12.54
C ALA A 56 5.67 0.15 -11.80
N LEU A 57 6.97 -0.04 -11.53
CA LEU A 57 7.49 -1.19 -10.79
C LEU A 57 6.95 -1.25 -9.36
N ILE A 58 6.94 -0.12 -8.66
CA ILE A 58 6.32 0.01 -7.33
C ILE A 58 4.81 -0.20 -7.42
N GLY A 59 4.15 0.26 -8.48
CA GLY A 59 2.72 0.04 -8.71
C GLY A 59 2.35 -1.45 -8.74
N TYR A 60 3.24 -2.31 -9.27
CA TYR A 60 3.07 -3.75 -9.22
C TYR A 60 3.27 -4.37 -7.84
N SER A 61 3.81 -3.64 -6.84
CA SER A 61 3.94 -4.16 -5.46
C SER A 61 2.59 -4.60 -4.87
N GLY A 62 1.48 -3.99 -5.29
CA GLY A 62 0.13 -4.41 -4.91
C GLY A 62 -0.23 -5.83 -5.35
N LEU A 63 0.39 -6.34 -6.42
CA LEU A 63 0.24 -7.74 -6.83
C LEU A 63 0.86 -8.69 -5.80
N PHE A 64 1.97 -8.28 -5.18
CA PHE A 64 2.68 -9.07 -4.17
C PHE A 64 2.00 -9.05 -2.79
N ASP A 65 1.08 -8.12 -2.52
CA ASP A 65 0.23 -8.19 -1.33
C ASP A 65 -0.66 -9.44 -1.37
N LEU A 66 -1.00 -9.99 -2.55
CA LEU A 66 -1.82 -11.21 -2.72
C LEU A 66 -3.14 -11.21 -1.93
N GLY A 67 -3.61 -10.04 -1.48
CA GLY A 67 -4.77 -9.90 -0.60
C GLY A 67 -4.50 -10.14 0.89
N ILE A 68 -3.23 -10.23 1.33
CA ILE A 68 -2.80 -10.34 2.73
C ILE A 68 -3.41 -9.19 3.55
N GLY A 69 -3.33 -7.95 3.07
CA GLY A 69 -3.93 -6.81 3.78
C GLY A 69 -5.44 -6.98 4.04
N ARG A 70 -6.17 -7.53 3.04
CA ARG A 70 -7.61 -7.82 3.18
C ARG A 70 -7.86 -9.00 4.12
N ALA A 71 -7.07 -10.07 4.01
CA ALA A 71 -7.18 -11.26 4.86
C ALA A 71 -6.98 -10.89 6.34
N VAL A 72 -5.94 -10.11 6.64
CA VAL A 72 -5.65 -9.61 8.00
C VAL A 72 -6.76 -8.74 8.52
N THR A 73 -7.31 -7.83 7.70
CA THR A 73 -8.44 -6.99 8.13
C THR A 73 -9.64 -7.83 8.56
N ILE A 74 -9.98 -8.87 7.78
CA ILE A 74 -11.08 -9.79 8.08
C ILE A 74 -10.77 -10.61 9.35
N GLU A 75 -9.55 -11.12 9.48
CA GLU A 75 -9.11 -11.93 10.62
C GLU A 75 -9.10 -11.12 11.92
N VAL A 76 -8.50 -9.92 11.90
CA VAL A 76 -8.51 -8.98 13.02
C VAL A 76 -9.94 -8.62 13.43
N ALA A 77 -10.84 -8.36 12.48
CA ALA A 77 -12.25 -8.09 12.80
C ALA A 77 -12.91 -9.27 13.55
N LYS A 78 -12.62 -10.52 13.15
CA LYS A 78 -13.12 -11.73 13.84
C LYS A 78 -12.56 -11.86 15.25
N HIS A 79 -11.28 -11.57 15.46
CA HIS A 79 -10.65 -11.65 16.79
C HIS A 79 -11.08 -10.51 17.72
N LEU A 80 -11.32 -9.31 17.19
CA LEU A 80 -11.85 -8.17 17.95
C LEU A 80 -13.25 -8.46 18.53
N LEU A 81 -14.12 -9.15 17.80
CA LEU A 81 -15.43 -9.59 18.31
C LEU A 81 -15.32 -10.53 19.52
N ARG A 82 -14.20 -11.26 19.63
CA ARG A 82 -13.91 -12.19 20.74
C ARG A 82 -13.11 -11.54 21.88
N ASN A 83 -12.78 -10.24 21.80
CA ASN A 83 -11.86 -9.55 22.71
C ASN A 83 -10.47 -10.19 22.84
N ASP A 84 -10.04 -10.96 21.84
CA ASP A 84 -8.76 -11.67 21.86
C ASP A 84 -7.65 -10.80 21.23
N ARG A 85 -7.06 -9.93 22.06
CA ARG A 85 -5.99 -9.01 21.62
C ARG A 85 -4.69 -9.74 21.26
N ALA A 86 -4.42 -10.89 21.87
CA ALA A 86 -3.21 -11.67 21.60
C ALA A 86 -3.24 -12.22 20.17
N ALA A 87 -4.39 -12.78 19.76
CA ALA A 87 -4.56 -13.27 18.39
C ALA A 87 -4.54 -12.13 17.34
N VAL A 88 -5.07 -10.95 17.66
CA VAL A 88 -4.94 -9.76 16.78
C VAL A 88 -3.46 -9.42 16.56
N ALA A 89 -2.68 -9.34 17.63
CA ALA A 89 -1.24 -9.04 17.54
C ALA A 89 -0.49 -10.11 16.73
N SER A 90 -0.78 -11.39 16.95
CA SER A 90 -0.18 -12.49 16.20
C SER A 90 -0.51 -12.43 14.71
N SER A 91 -1.77 -12.13 14.35
CA SER A 91 -2.21 -12.03 12.95
C SER A 91 -1.48 -10.89 12.23
N VAL A 92 -1.41 -9.72 12.87
CA VAL A 92 -0.70 -8.55 12.33
C VAL A 92 0.80 -8.83 12.21
N ALA A 93 1.43 -9.44 13.22
CA ALA A 93 2.85 -9.77 13.19
C ALA A 93 3.19 -10.75 12.06
N THR A 94 2.36 -11.78 11.86
CA THR A 94 2.55 -12.76 10.78
C THR A 94 2.47 -12.11 9.41
N ALA A 95 1.47 -11.25 9.21
CA ALA A 95 1.33 -10.51 7.96
C ALA A 95 2.46 -9.53 7.71
N MET A 96 2.91 -8.81 8.73
CA MET A 96 4.07 -7.93 8.63
C MET A 96 5.33 -8.71 8.28
N ALA A 97 5.56 -9.87 8.90
CA ALA A 97 6.69 -10.73 8.57
C ALA A 97 6.63 -11.22 7.11
N LEU A 98 5.46 -11.66 6.65
CA LEU A 98 5.27 -12.14 5.28
C LEU A 98 5.46 -11.02 4.25
N LEU A 99 4.87 -9.85 4.48
CA LEU A 99 5.02 -8.68 3.61
C LEU A 99 6.48 -8.19 3.59
N THR A 100 7.17 -8.22 4.74
CA THR A 100 8.60 -7.88 4.80
C THR A 100 9.44 -8.87 4.01
N LEU A 101 9.16 -10.18 4.13
CA LEU A 101 9.86 -11.21 3.37
C LEU A 101 9.64 -11.04 1.86
N MET A 102 8.40 -10.81 1.43
CA MET A 102 8.08 -10.54 0.02
C MET A 102 8.77 -9.27 -0.49
N GLY A 103 8.78 -8.21 0.32
CA GLY A 103 9.47 -6.95 0.00
C GLY A 103 10.98 -7.14 -0.14
N LEU A 104 11.61 -7.93 0.74
CA LEU A 104 13.03 -8.27 0.65
C LEU A 104 13.33 -9.12 -0.59
N LEU A 105 12.49 -10.10 -0.90
CA LEU A 105 12.65 -10.91 -2.12
C LEU A 105 12.56 -10.04 -3.37
N LEU A 106 11.58 -9.14 -3.44
CA LEU A 106 11.47 -8.18 -4.54
C LEU A 106 12.71 -7.30 -4.62
N ALA A 107 13.19 -6.75 -3.51
CA ALA A 107 14.40 -5.92 -3.48
C ALA A 107 15.64 -6.68 -3.98
N VAL A 108 15.82 -7.94 -3.58
CA VAL A 108 16.92 -8.80 -4.05
C VAL A 108 16.81 -9.05 -5.55
N VAL A 109 15.61 -9.34 -6.06
CA VAL A 109 15.39 -9.54 -7.50
C VAL A 109 15.70 -8.27 -8.28
N LEU A 110 15.25 -7.11 -7.80
CA LEU A 110 15.52 -5.82 -8.46
C LEU A 110 17.01 -5.47 -8.45
N PHE A 111 17.71 -5.76 -7.35
CA PHE A 111 19.15 -5.58 -7.28
C PHE A 111 19.90 -6.50 -8.24
N ALA A 112 19.51 -7.78 -8.34
CA ALA A 112 20.16 -8.71 -9.25
C ALA A 112 19.97 -8.36 -10.74
N VAL A 113 18.85 -7.73 -11.10
CA VAL A 113 18.51 -7.36 -12.48
C VAL A 113 18.85 -5.89 -12.79
N SER A 114 19.36 -5.13 -11.83
CA SER A 114 19.60 -3.68 -11.99
C SER A 114 20.53 -3.37 -13.16
N ASP A 115 21.59 -4.16 -13.33
CA ASP A 115 22.57 -3.96 -14.40
C ASP A 115 21.97 -4.25 -15.77
N THR A 116 21.07 -5.23 -15.86
CA THR A 116 20.33 -5.54 -17.09
C THR A 116 19.35 -4.44 -17.44
N ILE A 117 18.63 -3.92 -16.44
CA ILE A 117 17.70 -2.79 -16.62
C ILE A 117 18.47 -1.54 -17.06
N ALA A 118 19.59 -1.23 -16.41
CA ALA A 118 20.44 -0.09 -16.76
C ALA A 118 20.99 -0.22 -18.20
N GLY A 119 21.48 -1.40 -18.58
CA GLY A 119 21.99 -1.66 -19.93
C GLY A 119 20.91 -1.55 -21.02
N LEU A 120 19.66 -1.95 -20.73
CA LEU A 120 18.54 -1.81 -21.66
C LEU A 120 18.12 -0.33 -21.83
N LEU A 121 18.22 0.47 -20.77
CA LEU A 121 17.80 1.87 -20.74
C LEU A 121 18.83 2.85 -21.32
N VAL A 122 20.13 2.59 -21.12
CA VAL A 122 21.19 3.53 -21.52
C VAL A 122 21.74 3.24 -22.93
N GLY A 123 21.41 2.09 -23.52
CA GLY A 123 21.97 1.66 -24.81
C GLY A 123 23.45 1.23 -24.66
N PRO A 124 24.00 0.44 -25.60
CA PRO A 124 25.38 -0.01 -25.51
C PRO A 124 26.33 1.19 -25.59
N THR A 125 27.08 1.44 -24.51
CA THR A 125 28.26 2.32 -24.51
C THR A 125 29.36 1.76 -25.39
#